data_AF-A0A1Y6HI67-F1
#
_entry.id   AF-A0A1Y6HI67-F1
#
_cell.length_a   1.000
_cell.length_b   1.000
_cell.length_c   1.000
_cell.angle_alpha   90.00
_cell.angle_beta   90.00
_cell.angle_gamma   90.00
#
_symmetry.space_group_name_H-M   'P 1'
#
loop_
_entity.id
_entity.type
_entity.pdbx_description
1 polymer ?
#
loop_
_entity_poly.entity_id
_entity_poly.type
_entity_poly.pdbx_seq_one_letter_code
_entity_poly.pdbx_strand_id
1 'polypeptide(L)'
;MNAPHDIAHDDHDSWWLATIGRTLIWARLRVKQAGTAEVLDSDGKTLPYDSEDGARAALFDAEFVSLDGLDEEDALMRGFSLSEVTPPRAEDDAHLRECMVLTLGGRA
;
A
#
# COMPACT_ATOMS: atom_id res chain seq x y z
N MET A 1 -25.81 -27.53 2.86
CA MET A 1 -24.36 -27.78 2.87
C MET A 1 -23.68 -26.43 2.67
N ASN A 2 -23.17 -25.81 3.73
CA ASN A 2 -22.39 -24.58 3.59
C ASN A 2 -21.08 -24.93 2.88
N ALA A 3 -20.77 -24.20 1.82
CA ALA A 3 -19.46 -24.27 1.18
C ALA A 3 -18.39 -24.01 2.24
N PRO A 4 -17.28 -24.77 2.28
CA PRO A 4 -16.10 -24.30 2.98
C PRO A 4 -15.69 -23.01 2.25
N HIS A 5 -15.91 -21.86 2.89
CA HIS A 5 -15.23 -20.64 2.47
C HIS A 5 -13.76 -20.95 2.73
N ASP A 6 -13.06 -21.22 1.65
CA ASP A 6 -11.63 -21.41 1.59
C ASP A 6 -10.99 -20.22 2.31
N ILE A 7 -10.67 -20.39 3.59
CA ILE A 7 -9.69 -19.58 4.28
C ILE A 7 -8.33 -20.00 3.72
N ALA A 8 -8.10 -19.75 2.43
CA ALA A 8 -6.77 -19.41 1.99
C ALA A 8 -6.34 -18.29 2.93
N HIS A 9 -5.58 -18.65 3.98
CA HIS A 9 -4.75 -17.71 4.69
C HIS A 9 -3.66 -17.35 3.67
N ASP A 10 -4.05 -16.60 2.65
CA ASP A 10 -3.19 -16.01 1.66
C ASP A 10 -2.43 -14.91 2.40
N ASP A 11 -1.12 -14.86 2.28
CA ASP A 11 -0.31 -13.76 2.83
C ASP A 11 -0.99 -12.44 2.47
N HIS A 12 -1.64 -11.79 3.46
CA HIS A 12 -2.54 -10.68 3.17
C HIS A 12 -1.69 -9.47 2.83
N ASP A 13 -1.58 -9.17 1.53
CA ASP A 13 -0.99 -7.92 1.08
C ASP A 13 -2.04 -6.81 1.05
N SER A 14 -1.66 -5.67 1.60
CA SER A 14 -2.46 -4.47 1.67
C SER A 14 -1.63 -3.32 1.16
N TRP A 15 -2.21 -2.56 0.24
CA TRP A 15 -1.57 -1.40 -0.34
C TRP A 15 -1.85 -0.16 0.49
N TRP A 16 -0.81 0.62 0.69
CA TRP A 16 -0.83 1.87 1.42
C TRP A 16 -0.27 2.96 0.53
N LEU A 17 -0.77 4.17 0.68
CA LEU A 17 -0.30 5.31 -0.07
C LEU A 17 -0.20 6.54 0.82
N ALA A 18 0.81 7.35 0.56
CA ALA A 18 1.00 8.68 1.14
C ALA A 18 1.07 9.70 0.01
N THR A 19 0.61 10.91 0.28
CA THR A 19 0.68 12.02 -0.68
C THR A 19 1.45 13.17 -0.08
N ILE A 20 2.59 13.50 -0.68
CA ILE A 20 3.44 14.61 -0.27
C ILE A 20 3.43 15.66 -1.38
N GLY A 21 2.58 16.67 -1.23
CA GLY A 21 2.40 17.74 -2.20
C GLY A 21 1.79 17.25 -3.52
N ARG A 22 2.63 16.86 -4.48
CA ARG A 22 2.23 16.30 -5.79
C ARG A 22 2.83 14.92 -6.04
N THR A 23 3.48 14.34 -5.05
CA THR A 23 4.10 13.02 -5.17
C THR A 23 3.25 12.04 -4.37
N LEU A 24 2.75 11.04 -5.06
CA LEU A 24 2.11 9.88 -4.45
C LEU A 24 3.15 8.79 -4.27
N ILE A 25 3.22 8.26 -3.06
CA ILE A 25 4.19 7.26 -2.63
C ILE A 25 3.40 6.04 -2.20
N TRP A 26 3.69 4.89 -2.80
CA TRP A 26 3.10 3.61 -2.48
C TRP A 26 3.99 2.82 -1.52
N ALA A 27 3.34 2.10 -0.62
CA ALA A 27 3.96 1.09 0.23
C ALA A 27 3.08 -0.17 0.24
N ARG A 28 3.70 -1.35 0.32
CA ARG A 28 2.98 -2.62 0.45
C ARG A 28 3.22 -3.22 1.82
N LEU A 29 2.16 -3.37 2.60
CA LEU A 29 2.17 -4.16 3.82
C LEU A 29 1.85 -5.60 3.47
N ARG A 30 2.67 -6.56 3.89
CA ARG A 30 2.40 -8.00 3.76
C ARG A 30 2.43 -8.64 5.14
N VAL A 31 1.36 -9.37 5.46
CA VAL A 31 1.25 -10.09 6.74
C VAL A 31 1.53 -11.56 6.50
N LYS A 32 2.52 -12.10 7.22
CA LYS A 32 2.92 -13.50 7.12
C LYS A 32 2.10 -14.38 8.06
N GLN A 33 2.03 -15.66 7.73
CA GLN A 33 1.43 -16.73 8.55
C GLN A 33 1.94 -16.76 10.02
N ALA A 34 3.17 -16.30 10.27
CA ALA A 34 3.78 -16.31 11.60
C ALA A 34 3.33 -15.14 12.51
N GLY A 35 2.40 -14.27 12.05
CA GLY A 35 1.97 -13.06 12.76
C GLY A 35 2.92 -11.87 12.55
N THR A 36 4.09 -12.10 11.97
CA THR A 36 5.04 -11.05 11.54
C THR A 36 4.55 -10.35 10.28
N ALA A 37 4.94 -9.09 10.09
CA ALA A 37 4.61 -8.32 8.90
C ALA A 37 5.85 -7.75 8.22
N GLU A 38 5.71 -7.38 6.96
CA GLU A 38 6.76 -6.73 6.17
C GLU A 38 6.16 -5.54 5.43
N VAL A 39 6.83 -4.41 5.49
CA VAL A 39 6.46 -3.23 4.69
C VAL A 39 7.51 -3.05 3.61
N LEU A 40 7.10 -3.17 2.36
CA LEU A 40 7.91 -2.75 1.22
C LEU A 40 7.66 -1.25 0.98
N ASP A 41 8.69 -0.45 1.22
CA ASP A 41 8.68 1.00 0.96
C ASP A 41 9.04 1.30 -0.50
N SER A 42 8.67 2.51 -0.96
CA SER A 42 9.00 3.08 -2.25
C SER A 42 10.48 3.10 -2.65
N ASP A 43 11.41 3.06 -1.68
CA ASP A 43 12.85 2.91 -1.94
C ASP A 43 13.21 1.48 -2.44
N GLY A 44 12.27 0.54 -2.39
CA GLY A 44 12.49 -0.89 -2.61
C GLY A 44 13.03 -1.60 -1.37
N LYS A 45 12.87 -0.99 -0.19
CA LYS A 45 13.33 -1.54 1.08
C LYS A 45 12.19 -2.29 1.77
N THR A 46 12.41 -3.57 2.03
CA THR A 46 11.51 -4.37 2.87
C THR A 46 11.88 -4.23 4.34
N LEU A 47 11.00 -3.63 5.12
CA LEU A 47 11.11 -3.44 6.55
C LEU A 47 10.35 -4.56 7.27
N PRO A 48 11.04 -5.47 7.99
CA PRO A 48 10.38 -6.49 8.78
C PRO A 48 9.84 -5.90 10.09
N TYR A 49 8.66 -6.36 10.48
CA TYR A 49 7.97 -6.03 11.72
C TYR A 49 7.54 -7.30 12.44
N ASP A 50 7.61 -7.27 13.77
CA ASP A 50 7.24 -8.40 14.62
C ASP A 50 5.72 -8.64 14.64
N SER A 51 4.92 -7.63 14.25
CA SER A 51 3.46 -7.71 14.22
C SER A 51 2.85 -6.79 13.16
N GLU A 52 1.67 -7.16 12.66
CA GLU A 52 0.85 -6.35 11.74
C GLU A 52 0.53 -4.96 12.32
N ASP A 53 0.08 -4.89 13.58
CA ASP A 53 -0.25 -3.62 14.23
C ASP A 53 0.94 -2.65 14.27
N GLY A 54 2.15 -3.16 14.52
CA GLY A 54 3.38 -2.36 14.54
C GLY A 54 3.72 -1.81 13.15
N ALA A 55 3.53 -2.62 12.11
CA ALA A 55 3.75 -2.20 10.73
C ALA A 55 2.73 -1.14 10.29
N ARG A 56 1.44 -1.32 10.64
CA ARG A 56 0.39 -0.32 10.41
C ARG A 56 0.67 0.99 11.15
N ALA A 57 1.10 0.92 12.41
CA ALA A 57 1.43 2.10 13.20
C ALA A 57 2.59 2.90 12.57
N ALA A 58 3.63 2.22 12.09
CA ALA A 58 4.74 2.87 11.40
C ALA A 58 4.31 3.56 10.09
N LEU A 59 3.40 2.95 9.34
CA LEU A 59 2.81 3.55 8.13
C LEU A 59 2.00 4.81 8.48
N PHE A 60 1.14 4.75 9.49
CA PHE A 60 0.37 5.90 9.94
C PHE A 60 1.24 7.07 10.43
N ASP A 61 2.33 6.78 11.17
CA ASP A 61 3.31 7.78 11.62
C ASP A 61 4.00 8.48 10.44
N ALA A 62 4.20 7.74 9.34
CA ALA A 62 4.77 8.23 8.09
C ALA A 62 3.73 8.82 7.10
N GLU A 63 2.51 9.15 7.57
CA GLU A 63 1.40 9.72 6.78
C GLU A 63 0.81 8.79 5.70
N PHE A 64 1.10 7.49 5.74
CA PHE A 64 0.47 6.52 4.84
C PHE A 64 -0.93 6.15 5.31
N VAL A 65 -1.81 5.95 4.34
CA VAL A 65 -3.17 5.44 4.56
C VAL A 65 -3.46 4.21 3.71
N SER A 66 -4.28 3.30 4.24
CA SER A 66 -4.73 2.12 3.52
C SER A 66 -5.50 2.49 2.27
N LEU A 67 -5.12 1.93 1.12
CA LEU A 67 -5.86 2.07 -0.13
C LEU A 67 -7.29 1.51 -0.01
N ASP A 68 -7.45 0.38 0.67
CA ASP A 68 -8.74 -0.29 0.87
C ASP A 68 -9.74 0.55 1.68
N GLY A 69 -9.24 1.40 2.58
CA GLY A 69 -10.06 2.30 3.38
C GLY A 69 -10.18 3.70 2.78
N LEU A 70 -9.72 3.90 1.54
CA LEU A 70 -9.74 5.19 0.87
C LEU A 70 -10.86 5.23 -0.16
N ASP A 71 -11.79 6.16 0.00
CA ASP A 71 -12.83 6.44 -0.98
C ASP A 71 -12.43 7.58 -1.93
N GLU A 72 -13.19 7.75 -3.01
CA GLU A 72 -12.92 8.80 -4.01
C GLU A 72 -12.96 10.20 -3.38
N GLU A 73 -13.84 10.44 -2.41
CA GLU A 73 -13.93 11.71 -1.69
C GLU A 73 -12.64 12.01 -0.90
N ASP A 74 -12.07 11.00 -0.22
CA ASP A 74 -10.82 11.14 0.52
C ASP A 74 -9.61 11.35 -0.38
N ALA A 75 -9.57 10.67 -1.53
CA ALA A 75 -8.55 10.88 -2.55
C ALA A 75 -8.60 12.32 -3.06
N LEU A 76 -9.79 12.81 -3.41
CA LEU A 76 -10.00 14.18 -3.90
C LEU A 76 -9.61 15.23 -2.86
N MET A 77 -9.91 14.99 -1.58
CA MET A 77 -9.47 15.86 -0.48
C MET A 77 -7.94 15.93 -0.36
N ARG A 78 -7.23 14.85 -0.72
CA ARG A 78 -5.76 14.82 -0.82
C ARG A 78 -5.21 15.39 -2.14
N GLY A 79 -6.08 15.69 -3.11
CA GLY A 79 -5.71 16.30 -4.38
C GLY A 79 -5.39 15.32 -5.49
N PHE A 80 -5.89 14.08 -5.42
CA PHE A 80 -5.78 13.09 -6.50
C PHE A 80 -7.08 12.32 -6.70
N SER A 81 -7.29 11.73 -7.87
CA SER A 81 -8.45 10.87 -8.09
C SER A 81 -8.08 9.43 -7.77
N LEU A 82 -8.88 8.74 -6.95
CA LEU A 82 -8.68 7.31 -6.66
C LEU A 82 -8.70 6.48 -7.95
N SER A 83 -9.60 6.82 -8.89
CA SER A 83 -9.73 6.16 -10.19
C SER A 83 -8.52 6.34 -11.12
N GLU A 84 -7.69 7.36 -10.89
CA GLU A 84 -6.47 7.61 -11.68
C GLU A 84 -5.23 6.92 -11.08
N VAL A 85 -5.35 6.39 -9.86
CA VAL A 85 -4.26 5.75 -9.14
C VAL A 85 -4.57 4.27 -8.98
N THR A 86 -3.60 3.43 -9.32
CA THR A 86 -3.75 1.97 -9.16
C THR A 86 -2.54 1.44 -8.41
N PRO A 87 -2.71 0.40 -7.58
CA PRO A 87 -1.60 -0.19 -6.87
C PRO A 87 -0.58 -0.70 -7.90
N PRO A 88 0.72 -0.37 -7.72
CA PRO A 88 1.73 -0.71 -8.71
C PRO A 88 1.82 -2.24 -8.82
N ARG A 89 1.89 -2.72 -10.06
CA ARG A 89 2.09 -4.13 -10.37
C ARG A 89 3.36 -4.28 -11.20
N ALA A 90 4.27 -5.11 -10.73
CA ALA A 90 5.49 -5.45 -11.43
C ALA A 90 5.87 -6.90 -11.15
N GLU A 91 6.69 -7.47 -12.02
CA GLU A 91 7.17 -8.85 -11.91
C GLU A 91 8.25 -8.99 -10.82
N ASP A 92 8.98 -7.91 -10.53
CA ASP A 92 10.07 -7.87 -9.54
C ASP A 92 9.98 -6.61 -8.67
N ASP A 93 10.47 -6.69 -7.42
CA ASP A 93 10.50 -5.55 -6.49
C ASP A 93 11.32 -4.36 -7.04
N ALA A 94 12.34 -4.63 -7.87
CA ALA A 94 13.18 -3.61 -8.49
C ALA A 94 12.44 -2.73 -9.51
N HIS A 95 11.49 -3.32 -10.25
CA HIS A 95 10.58 -2.59 -11.14
C HIS A 95 9.40 -2.02 -10.36
N LEU A 96 8.96 -2.73 -9.32
CA LEU A 96 7.86 -2.31 -8.45
C LEU A 96 8.17 -0.96 -7.80
N ARG A 97 9.38 -0.80 -7.24
CA ARG A 97 9.81 0.47 -6.62
C ARG A 97 9.78 1.66 -7.60
N GLU A 98 10.05 1.43 -8.89
CA GLU A 98 10.00 2.50 -9.89
C GLU A 98 8.57 2.97 -10.14
N CYS A 99 7.59 2.08 -9.99
CA CYS A 99 6.17 2.39 -10.05
C CYS A 99 5.58 2.85 -8.71
N MET A 100 6.30 2.69 -7.60
CA MET A 100 5.83 3.06 -6.26
C MET A 100 5.87 4.58 -6.02
N VAL A 101 6.63 5.36 -6.79
CA VAL A 101 6.65 6.81 -6.67
C VAL A 101 6.06 7.43 -7.92
N LEU A 102 4.86 7.99 -7.81
CA LEU A 102 4.16 8.61 -8.93
C LEU A 102 4.00 10.11 -8.68
N THR A 103 4.58 10.94 -9.55
CA THR A 103 4.33 12.38 -9.48
C THR A 103 3.03 12.71 -10.20
N LEU A 104 2.04 13.19 -9.45
CA LEU A 104 0.79 13.77 -9.93
C LEU A 104 1.10 15.11 -10.61
N GLY A 105 1.58 15.01 -11.85
CA GLY A 105 1.97 16.13 -12.70
C GLY A 105 0.79 16.64 -13.50
N GLY A 106 0.32 17.85 -13.18
CA GLY A 106 -0.77 18.50 -13.90
C GLY A 106 -0.48 18.71 -15.38
N ARG A 107 -1.31 18.09 -16.24
CA ARG A 107 -1.96 18.64 -17.44
C ARG A 107 -2.50 17.50 -18.31
N ALA A 108 -3.81 17.49 -18.50
CA ALA A 108 -4.39 17.39 -19.85
C ALA A 108 -5.14 18.70 -20.12
#